data_AF-A0A4Q2XG60-F1
#
_entry.id   AF-A0A4Q2XG60-F1
#
_cell.length_a   1.000
_cell.length_b   1.000
_cell.length_c   1.000
_cell.angle_alpha   90.00
_cell.angle_beta   90.00
_cell.angle_gamma   90.00
#
_symmetry.space_group_name_H-M   'P 1'
#
loop_
_entity.id
_entity.type
_entity.pdbx_description
1 polymer ?
#
loop_
_entity_poly.entity_id
_entity_poly.type
_entity_poly.pdbx_seq_one_letter_code
_entity_poly.pdbx_strand_id
1 'polypeptide(L)'
;MNLLATFKTCALAMLLLVPVQIRANELDSVDGPNVRTMKHEDGSRAVFLRSPDSRTLTKKTFSPNGTLTMLTVYRMDANQNPLGCKIRDGMGNDMFKVSYGYHKVTGLLVSELMFDARVKRINKDTGKEMPVQRIDYLYDAEGKRSAPIVFNLLPGKTFEEVFGVKSSALETNPFKEATPLKKEGR
;
A
#
# COMPACT_ATOMS: atom_id res chain seq x y z
N MET A 1 -21.90 22.51 69.43
CA MET A 1 -23.27 22.38 68.89
C MET A 1 -23.24 22.75 67.41
N ASN A 2 -23.27 21.70 66.58
CA ASN A 2 -23.61 21.57 65.16
C ASN A 2 -23.12 22.62 64.14
N LEU A 3 -21.88 22.39 63.70
CA LEU A 3 -21.34 22.79 62.40
C LEU A 3 -21.58 21.61 61.43
N LEU A 4 -22.46 21.73 60.44
CA LEU A 4 -22.53 20.79 59.30
C LEU A 4 -22.86 21.60 58.04
N ALA A 5 -21.82 22.24 57.52
CA ALA A 5 -21.81 22.85 56.21
C ALA A 5 -21.82 21.75 55.14
N THR A 6 -22.75 21.92 54.21
CA THR A 6 -22.99 21.14 53.00
C THR A 6 -21.73 20.97 52.14
N PHE A 7 -21.22 19.74 52.07
CA PHE A 7 -20.11 19.36 51.20
C PHE A 7 -20.61 18.61 49.95
N LYS A 8 -20.62 19.35 48.84
CA LYS A 8 -20.21 18.96 47.48
C LYS A 8 -20.46 17.51 47.03
N THR A 9 -21.54 17.33 46.27
CA THR A 9 -21.70 16.22 45.33
C THR A 9 -21.07 16.58 43.97
N CYS A 10 -19.82 16.15 43.75
CA CYS A 10 -19.26 16.00 42.41
C CYS A 10 -18.74 14.57 42.29
N ALA A 11 -19.66 13.62 42.09
CA ALA A 11 -19.32 12.24 41.81
C ALA A 11 -18.89 12.11 40.34
N LEU A 12 -17.60 11.83 40.20
CA LEU A 12 -16.85 11.51 39.01
C LEU A 12 -17.48 10.31 38.26
N ALA A 13 -18.17 10.55 37.15
CA ALA A 13 -18.60 9.49 36.23
C ALA A 13 -17.69 9.46 35.00
N MET A 14 -16.44 9.01 35.18
CA MET A 14 -15.60 8.52 34.09
C MET A 14 -16.10 7.12 33.69
N LEU A 15 -17.21 7.08 32.95
CA LEU A 15 -17.65 5.85 32.28
C LEU A 15 -17.04 5.82 30.87
N LEU A 16 -16.03 4.96 30.73
CA LEU A 16 -15.83 4.10 29.57
C LEU A 16 -15.66 4.78 28.20
N LEU A 17 -14.48 5.35 27.97
CA LEU A 17 -13.86 5.32 26.64
C LEU A 17 -13.49 3.86 26.32
N VAL A 18 -14.48 3.05 25.95
CA VAL A 18 -14.19 1.81 25.22
C VAL A 18 -13.79 2.28 23.82
N PRO A 19 -12.55 2.06 23.36
CA PRO A 19 -12.28 2.23 21.94
C PRO A 19 -13.21 1.27 21.22
N VAL A 20 -14.12 1.80 20.41
CA VAL A 20 -14.82 1.02 19.41
C VAL A 20 -13.73 0.50 18.48
N GLN A 21 -13.19 -0.66 18.83
CA GLN A 21 -12.48 -1.50 17.89
C GLN A 21 -13.52 -1.81 16.83
N ILE A 22 -13.47 -1.08 15.72
CA ILE A 22 -14.17 -1.44 14.50
C ILE A 22 -13.57 -2.78 14.10
N ARG A 23 -14.10 -3.87 14.66
CA ARG A 23 -13.95 -5.18 14.06
C ARG A 23 -14.70 -5.06 12.75
N ALA A 24 -13.94 -5.05 11.66
CA ALA A 24 -14.51 -5.20 10.34
C ALA A 24 -15.34 -6.49 10.37
N ASN A 25 -16.66 -6.34 10.48
CA ASN A 25 -17.57 -7.44 10.28
C ASN A 25 -17.19 -8.12 8.98
N GLU A 26 -17.26 -9.46 8.99
CA GLU A 26 -17.10 -10.38 7.87
C GLU A 26 -18.09 -10.09 6.74
N LEU A 27 -18.01 -8.91 6.12
CA LEU A 27 -18.28 -8.84 4.69
C LEU A 27 -17.04 -9.45 4.04
N ASP A 28 -17.05 -10.77 3.90
CA ASP A 28 -16.24 -11.42 2.87
C ASP A 28 -16.43 -10.59 1.60
N SER A 29 -15.36 -9.95 1.16
CA SER A 29 -15.40 -9.10 -0.02
C SER A 29 -15.48 -10.08 -1.19
N VAL A 30 -16.70 -10.47 -1.52
CA VAL A 30 -16.98 -11.35 -2.65
C VAL A 30 -16.48 -10.63 -3.88
N ASP A 31 -15.71 -11.36 -4.68
CA ASP A 31 -15.20 -10.88 -5.93
C ASP A 31 -16.35 -10.36 -6.80
N GLY A 32 -16.15 -9.19 -7.39
CA GLY A 32 -17.16 -8.48 -8.16
C GLY A 32 -16.54 -7.71 -9.33
N PRO A 33 -17.32 -6.90 -10.04
CA PRO A 33 -16.81 -6.15 -11.20
C PRO A 33 -15.70 -5.15 -10.83
N ASN A 34 -15.68 -4.69 -9.57
CA ASN A 34 -14.77 -3.67 -9.06
C ASN A 34 -14.08 -4.06 -7.75
N VAL A 35 -14.25 -5.30 -7.29
CA VAL A 35 -13.62 -5.80 -6.06
C VAL A 35 -12.95 -7.14 -6.33
N ARG A 36 -11.72 -7.29 -5.88
CA ARG A 36 -10.95 -8.54 -5.93
C ARG A 36 -10.30 -8.79 -4.58
N THR A 37 -10.38 -10.01 -4.08
CA THR A 37 -9.75 -10.42 -2.82
C THR A 37 -8.67 -11.46 -3.08
N MET A 38 -7.46 -11.19 -2.61
CA MET A 38 -6.33 -12.11 -2.61
C MET A 38 -6.08 -12.56 -1.17
N LYS A 39 -6.10 -13.87 -0.92
CA LYS A 39 -5.74 -14.46 0.37
C LYS A 39 -4.33 -15.06 0.27
N HIS A 40 -3.55 -14.93 1.32
CA HIS A 40 -2.19 -15.46 1.42
C HIS A 40 -2.15 -16.67 2.37
N GLU A 41 -1.13 -17.53 2.22
CA GLU A 41 -1.00 -18.75 3.03
C GLU A 41 -0.82 -18.47 4.53
N ASP A 42 -0.25 -17.31 4.87
CA ASP A 42 -0.10 -16.85 6.26
C ASP A 42 -1.42 -16.38 6.90
N GLY A 43 -2.53 -16.44 6.18
CA GLY A 43 -3.86 -16.00 6.60
C GLY A 43 -4.14 -14.52 6.37
N SER A 44 -3.14 -13.73 5.97
CA SER A 44 -3.33 -12.33 5.60
C SER A 44 -4.12 -12.22 4.29
N ARG A 45 -4.70 -11.04 4.02
CA ARG A 45 -5.43 -10.81 2.77
C ARG A 45 -5.25 -9.41 2.23
N ALA A 46 -5.29 -9.28 0.91
CA ALA A 46 -5.38 -8.01 0.21
C ALA A 46 -6.73 -7.87 -0.51
N VAL A 47 -7.41 -6.74 -0.29
CA VAL A 47 -8.65 -6.39 -0.99
C VAL A 47 -8.35 -5.23 -1.93
N PHE A 48 -8.64 -5.43 -3.22
CA PHE A 48 -8.47 -4.46 -4.29
C PHE A 48 -9.83 -3.90 -4.68
N LEU A 49 -9.98 -2.58 -4.63
CA LEU A 49 -11.17 -1.86 -5.06
C LEU A 49 -10.82 -0.94 -6.23
N ARG A 50 -11.47 -1.13 -7.37
CA ARG A 50 -11.32 -0.29 -8.55
C ARG A 50 -12.47 0.72 -8.62
N SER A 51 -12.17 1.99 -8.90
CA SER A 51 -13.21 2.98 -9.16
C SER A 51 -13.97 2.66 -10.46
N PRO A 52 -15.25 3.05 -10.60
CA PRO A 52 -16.02 2.77 -11.82
C PRO A 52 -15.37 3.30 -13.11
N ASP A 53 -14.66 4.43 -13.02
CA ASP A 53 -13.90 5.03 -14.12
C ASP A 53 -12.53 4.40 -14.37
N SER A 54 -12.15 3.39 -13.57
CA SER A 54 -10.85 2.72 -13.57
C SER A 54 -9.63 3.63 -13.37
N ARG A 55 -9.81 4.88 -12.93
CA ARG A 55 -8.73 5.86 -12.69
C ARG A 55 -8.09 5.73 -11.31
N THR A 56 -8.71 4.99 -10.40
CA THR A 56 -8.21 4.77 -9.05
C THR A 56 -8.30 3.29 -8.69
N LEU A 57 -7.22 2.76 -8.15
CA LEU A 57 -7.17 1.42 -7.54
C LEU A 57 -6.81 1.58 -6.07
N THR A 58 -7.56 0.95 -5.17
CA THR A 58 -7.29 0.94 -3.73
C THR A 58 -6.95 -0.47 -3.31
N LYS A 59 -5.76 -0.68 -2.72
CA LYS A 59 -5.36 -1.94 -2.08
C LYS A 59 -5.43 -1.76 -0.57
N LYS A 60 -6.23 -2.59 0.10
CA LYS A 60 -6.25 -2.72 1.56
C LYS A 60 -5.60 -4.03 1.94
N THR A 61 -4.58 -4.00 2.78
CA THR A 61 -3.91 -5.20 3.29
C THR A 61 -4.32 -5.40 4.74
N PHE A 62 -4.74 -6.61 5.07
CA PHE A 62 -5.19 -6.99 6.39
C PHE A 62 -4.29 -8.11 6.92
N SER A 63 -3.94 -8.04 8.20
CA SER A 63 -3.29 -9.14 8.92
C SER A 63 -4.22 -10.35 9.07
N PRO A 64 -3.70 -11.52 9.48
CA PRO A 64 -4.50 -12.74 9.62
C PRO A 64 -5.68 -12.63 10.60
N ASN A 65 -5.58 -11.73 11.58
CA ASN A 65 -6.66 -11.43 12.53
C ASN A 65 -7.69 -10.41 12.01
N GLY A 66 -7.60 -9.99 10.75
CA GLY A 66 -8.53 -9.05 10.12
C GLY A 66 -8.26 -7.56 10.38
N THR A 67 -7.18 -7.20 11.07
CA THR A 67 -6.79 -5.79 11.27
C THR A 67 -6.21 -5.20 9.99
N LEU A 68 -6.64 -4.00 9.61
CA LEU A 68 -6.04 -3.27 8.49
C LEU A 68 -4.60 -2.88 8.86
N THR A 69 -3.62 -3.32 8.07
CA THR A 69 -2.20 -2.99 8.29
C THR A 69 -1.68 -1.96 7.31
N MET A 70 -2.24 -1.91 6.10
CA MET A 70 -1.78 -0.99 5.06
C MET A 70 -2.91 -0.61 4.08
N LEU A 71 -2.93 0.65 3.68
CA LEU A 71 -3.81 1.19 2.64
C LEU A 71 -2.96 1.83 1.54
N THR A 72 -3.08 1.34 0.31
CA THR A 72 -2.41 1.94 -0.86
C THR A 72 -3.45 2.44 -1.86
N VAL A 73 -3.35 3.69 -2.27
CA VAL A 73 -4.24 4.29 -3.27
C VAL A 73 -3.42 4.67 -4.50
N TYR A 74 -3.65 3.97 -5.60
CA TYR A 74 -3.02 4.19 -6.90
C TYR A 74 -3.87 5.10 -7.76
N ARG A 75 -3.20 6.00 -8.48
CA ARG A 75 -3.76 6.70 -9.64
C ARG A 75 -3.37 5.94 -10.89
N MET A 76 -4.32 5.75 -11.79
CA MET A 76 -4.14 4.95 -13.00
C MET A 76 -4.25 5.81 -14.25
N ASP A 77 -3.52 5.44 -15.29
CA ASP A 77 -3.71 5.97 -16.64
C ASP A 77 -4.95 5.35 -17.31
N ALA A 78 -5.24 5.74 -18.56
CA ALA A 78 -6.36 5.20 -19.33
C ALA A 78 -6.21 3.69 -19.65
N ASN A 79 -4.99 3.18 -19.66
CA ASN A 79 -4.65 1.78 -19.90
C ASN A 79 -4.64 0.94 -18.61
N GLN A 80 -5.02 1.54 -17.48
CA GLN A 80 -4.98 0.93 -16.15
C GLN A 80 -3.57 0.55 -15.70
N ASN A 81 -2.56 1.33 -16.09
CA ASN A 81 -1.23 1.30 -15.50
C ASN A 81 -1.15 2.29 -14.33
N PRO A 82 -0.52 1.94 -13.20
CA PRO A 82 -0.33 2.87 -12.10
C PRO A 82 0.61 4.03 -12.48
N LEU A 83 0.20 5.28 -12.28
CA LEU A 83 1.04 6.47 -12.47
C LEU A 83 1.78 6.87 -11.20
N GLY A 84 1.13 6.66 -10.06
CA GLY A 84 1.66 6.93 -8.73
C GLY A 84 0.73 6.41 -7.66
N CYS A 85 1.25 6.27 -6.45
CA CYS A 85 0.42 5.86 -5.31
C CYS A 85 0.82 6.57 -4.02
N LYS A 86 -0.11 6.56 -3.06
CA LYS A 86 0.16 6.87 -1.65
C LYS A 86 -0.03 5.61 -0.83
N ILE A 87 0.93 5.34 0.05
CA ILE A 87 0.93 4.23 0.99
C ILE A 87 0.73 4.79 2.39
N ARG A 88 -0.25 4.26 3.10
CA ARG A 88 -0.59 4.60 4.47
C ARG A 88 -0.56 3.38 5.37
N ASP A 89 -0.28 3.59 6.64
CA ASP A 89 -0.43 2.56 7.66
C ASP A 89 -1.92 2.25 7.94
N GLY A 90 -2.17 1.27 8.80
CA GLY A 90 -3.52 0.88 9.23
C GLY A 90 -4.30 1.97 9.98
N MET A 91 -3.62 3.00 10.49
CA MET A 91 -4.22 4.16 11.14
C MET A 91 -4.51 5.32 10.17
N GLY A 92 -4.03 5.22 8.93
CA GLY A 92 -4.22 6.23 7.90
C GLY A 92 -3.11 7.27 7.79
N ASN A 93 -1.99 7.12 8.50
CA ASN A 93 -0.86 8.04 8.38
C ASN A 93 -0.12 7.80 7.05
N ASP A 94 0.22 8.87 6.33
CA ASP A 94 1.02 8.79 5.11
C ASP A 94 2.44 8.28 5.45
N MET A 95 2.85 7.18 4.81
CA MET A 95 4.17 6.57 4.98
C MET A 95 5.06 6.90 3.78
N PHE A 96 4.57 6.56 2.58
CA PHE A 96 5.34 6.70 1.34
C PHE A 96 4.44 7.18 0.20
N LYS A 97 5.07 7.75 -0.81
CA LYS A 97 4.48 7.96 -2.14
C LYS A 97 5.38 7.34 -3.18
N VAL A 98 4.79 6.77 -4.22
CA VAL A 98 5.52 6.12 -5.31
C VAL A 98 5.14 6.77 -6.63
N SER A 99 6.12 6.92 -7.53
CA SER A 99 5.92 7.29 -8.92
C SER A 99 6.37 6.14 -9.81
N TYR A 100 5.59 5.86 -10.86
CA TYR A 100 5.86 4.81 -11.83
C TYR A 100 6.27 5.45 -13.16
N GLY A 101 7.43 5.06 -13.67
CA GLY A 101 8.01 5.55 -14.92
C GLY A 101 7.88 4.50 -16.01
N TYR A 102 7.34 4.89 -17.15
CA TYR A 102 7.12 4.03 -18.31
C TYR A 102 7.99 4.45 -19.49
N HIS A 103 8.43 3.47 -20.26
CA HIS A 103 9.10 3.71 -21.52
C HIS A 103 8.13 4.35 -22.52
N LYS A 104 8.52 5.48 -23.13
CA LYS A 104 7.62 6.32 -23.93
C LYS A 104 7.03 5.64 -25.16
N VAL A 105 7.75 4.68 -25.75
CA VAL A 105 7.35 4.02 -27.00
C VAL A 105 6.62 2.71 -26.71
N THR A 106 7.29 1.79 -26.02
CA THR A 106 6.76 0.45 -25.69
C THR A 106 5.71 0.44 -24.57
N GLY A 107 5.62 1.48 -23.75
CA GLY A 107 4.70 1.52 -22.60
C GLY A 107 5.07 0.58 -21.45
N LEU A 108 6.26 -0.03 -21.48
CA LEU A 108 6.72 -0.93 -20.42
C LEU A 108 7.13 -0.15 -19.16
N LEU A 109 6.83 -0.69 -17.97
CA LEU A 109 7.25 -0.10 -16.69
C LEU A 109 8.77 -0.24 -16.55
N VAL A 110 9.50 0.87 -16.49
CA VAL A 110 10.97 0.86 -16.43
C VAL A 110 11.52 1.25 -15.06
N SER A 111 10.74 2.00 -14.25
CA SER A 111 11.20 2.43 -12.94
C SER A 111 10.07 2.68 -11.95
N GLU A 112 10.31 2.40 -10.68
CA GLU A 112 9.52 2.85 -9.54
C GLU A 112 10.38 3.71 -8.62
N LEU A 113 9.89 4.90 -8.27
CA LEU A 113 10.56 5.82 -7.36
C LEU A 113 9.70 5.99 -6.12
N MET A 114 10.18 5.47 -4.98
CA MET A 114 9.51 5.60 -3.69
C MET A 114 10.14 6.74 -2.89
N PHE A 115 9.30 7.60 -2.33
CA PHE A 115 9.68 8.75 -1.52
C PHE A 115 9.05 8.62 -0.14
N ASP A 116 9.76 9.06 0.90
CA ASP A 116 9.18 9.19 2.25
C ASP A 116 8.16 10.34 2.22
N ALA A 117 6.91 10.04 2.57
CA ALA A 117 5.83 11.04 2.54
C ALA A 117 5.90 11.98 3.75
N ARG A 118 6.59 11.58 4.82
CA ARG A 118 6.70 12.33 6.08
C ARG A 118 7.86 13.31 6.03
N VAL A 119 8.95 12.94 5.33
CA VAL A 119 10.16 13.76 5.23
C VAL A 119 10.60 13.90 3.77
N LYS A 120 10.48 15.10 3.22
CA LYS A 120 10.99 15.41 1.88
C LYS A 120 12.51 15.56 1.91
N ARG A 121 13.22 14.67 1.22
CA ARG A 121 14.67 14.77 1.01
C ARG A 121 14.93 15.51 -0.29
N ILE A 122 15.48 16.72 -0.24
CA ILE A 122 15.76 17.51 -1.45
C ILE A 122 17.24 17.41 -1.79
N ASN A 123 17.54 17.08 -3.05
CA ASN A 123 18.89 17.18 -3.60
C ASN A 123 19.24 18.67 -3.75
N LYS A 124 20.33 19.12 -3.12
CA LYS A 124 20.70 20.54 -3.08
C LYS A 124 21.11 21.10 -4.44
N ASP A 125 21.67 20.27 -5.31
CA ASP A 125 22.19 20.70 -6.61
C ASP A 125 21.08 20.84 -7.66
N THR A 126 20.04 20.01 -7.56
CA THR A 126 18.94 19.95 -8.55
C THR A 126 17.62 20.51 -8.04
N GLY A 127 17.48 20.73 -6.73
CA GLY A 127 16.22 21.14 -6.09
C GLY A 127 15.12 20.08 -6.12
N LYS A 128 15.42 18.88 -6.62
CA LYS A 128 14.44 17.80 -6.77
C LYS A 128 14.37 16.92 -5.53
N GLU A 129 13.18 16.40 -5.26
CA GLU A 129 12.99 15.40 -4.22
C GLU A 129 13.71 14.10 -4.60
N MET A 130 14.41 13.52 -3.64
CA MET A 130 15.16 12.28 -3.78
C MET A 130 14.35 11.10 -3.27
N PRO A 131 14.26 10.00 -4.03
CA PRO A 131 13.63 8.79 -3.56
C PRO A 131 14.43 8.17 -2.40
N VAL A 132 13.73 7.48 -1.50
CA VAL A 132 14.33 6.59 -0.50
C VAL A 132 14.62 5.21 -1.08
N GLN A 133 13.95 4.85 -2.17
CA GLN A 133 14.19 3.62 -2.91
C GLN A 133 13.84 3.81 -4.38
N ARG A 134 14.64 3.20 -5.24
CA ARG A 134 14.41 3.12 -6.68
C ARG A 134 14.44 1.65 -7.10
N ILE A 135 13.46 1.24 -7.90
CA ILE A 135 13.46 -0.07 -8.53
C ILE A 135 13.50 0.16 -10.04
N ASP A 136 14.44 -0.48 -10.73
CA ASP A 136 14.55 -0.43 -12.18
C ASP A 136 14.28 -1.80 -12.81
N TYR A 137 13.70 -1.76 -14.00
CA TYR A 137 13.39 -2.94 -14.79
C TYR A 137 14.06 -2.85 -16.16
N LEU A 138 14.73 -3.94 -16.53
CA LEU A 138 15.26 -4.12 -17.88
C LEU A 138 14.37 -5.10 -18.64
N TYR A 139 14.36 -4.98 -19.96
CA TYR A 139 13.62 -5.87 -20.85
C TYR A 139 14.55 -6.32 -21.97
N ASP A 140 14.45 -7.59 -22.35
CA ASP A 140 15.09 -8.09 -23.56
C ASP A 140 14.35 -7.65 -24.83
N ALA A 141 14.86 -8.08 -25.99
CA ALA A 141 14.30 -7.70 -27.29
C ALA A 141 12.86 -8.24 -27.49
N GLU A 142 12.52 -9.33 -26.81
CA GLU A 142 11.21 -9.97 -26.82
C GLU A 142 10.24 -9.32 -25.81
N GLY A 143 10.70 -8.34 -25.03
CA GLY A 143 9.89 -7.63 -24.04
C GLY A 143 9.71 -8.40 -22.72
N LYS A 144 10.53 -9.43 -22.47
CA LYS A 144 10.54 -10.14 -21.19
C LYS A 144 11.33 -9.34 -20.17
N ARG A 145 10.72 -9.16 -19.00
CA ARG A 145 11.28 -8.37 -17.90
C ARG A 145 12.37 -9.13 -17.15
N SER A 146 13.44 -8.43 -16.79
CA SER A 146 14.48 -8.91 -15.87
C SER A 146 13.95 -9.07 -14.45
N ALA A 147 14.75 -9.69 -13.58
CA ALA A 147 14.56 -9.49 -12.15
C ALA A 147 14.67 -7.98 -11.80
N PRO A 148 13.90 -7.48 -10.81
CA PRO A 148 13.96 -6.08 -10.42
C PRO A 148 15.34 -5.70 -9.86
N ILE A 149 15.88 -4.56 -10.29
CA ILE A 149 17.12 -3.99 -9.75
C ILE A 149 16.76 -2.96 -8.69
N VAL A 150 17.08 -3.24 -7.43
CA VAL A 150 16.64 -2.44 -6.29
C VAL A 150 17.80 -1.62 -5.73
N PHE A 151 17.61 -0.31 -5.66
CA PHE A 151 18.51 0.65 -5.02
C PHE A 151 17.87 1.19 -3.76
N ASN A 152 18.48 0.90 -2.60
CA ASN A 152 18.10 1.55 -1.34
C ASN A 152 18.97 2.80 -1.15
N LEU A 153 18.33 3.94 -0.95
CA LEU A 153 18.96 5.25 -0.85
C LEU A 153 18.87 5.82 0.58
N LEU A 154 18.45 4.98 1.53
CA LEU A 154 18.55 5.24 2.96
C LEU A 154 19.99 4.93 3.43
N PRO A 155 20.72 5.92 3.96
CA PRO A 155 22.07 5.68 4.46
C PRO A 155 22.09 4.61 5.56
N GLY A 156 22.98 3.64 5.42
CA GLY A 156 23.29 2.67 6.48
C GLY A 156 22.19 1.64 6.78
N LYS A 157 21.18 1.48 5.90
CA LYS A 157 20.16 0.44 6.06
C LYS A 157 19.99 -0.38 4.79
N THR A 158 19.82 -1.69 4.95
CA THR A 158 19.46 -2.60 3.85
C THR A 158 17.99 -2.45 3.48
N PHE A 159 17.58 -2.95 2.30
CA PHE A 159 16.16 -2.92 1.90
C PHE A 159 15.31 -3.70 2.89
N GLU A 160 15.79 -4.88 3.27
CA GLU A 160 15.10 -5.84 4.11
C GLU A 160 14.84 -5.26 5.50
N GLU A 161 15.80 -4.49 6.03
CA GLU A 161 15.68 -3.76 7.31
C GLU A 161 14.60 -2.66 7.32
N VAL A 162 14.27 -2.10 6.15
CA VAL A 162 13.35 -0.96 6.07
C VAL A 162 11.98 -1.37 5.53
N PHE A 163 11.97 -2.26 4.55
CA PHE A 163 10.80 -2.58 3.74
C PHE A 163 10.42 -4.07 3.77
N GLY A 164 11.26 -4.93 4.37
CA GLY A 164 11.01 -6.38 4.44
C GLY A 164 11.27 -7.11 3.12
N VAL A 165 10.29 -7.87 2.62
CA VAL A 165 10.44 -8.71 1.42
C VAL A 165 10.40 -7.86 0.14
N LYS A 166 11.30 -8.15 -0.81
CA LYS A 166 11.31 -7.51 -2.13
C LYS A 166 10.01 -7.84 -2.88
N SER A 167 9.19 -6.84 -3.13
CA SER A 167 7.93 -6.98 -3.89
C SER A 167 7.69 -5.70 -4.65
N SER A 168 7.48 -5.76 -5.97
CA SER A 168 6.82 -4.64 -6.65
C SER A 168 5.35 -4.62 -6.23
N ALA A 169 4.75 -3.43 -6.20
CA ALA A 169 3.45 -3.27 -5.55
C ALA A 169 2.28 -3.90 -6.35
N LEU A 170 2.49 -4.15 -7.65
CA LEU A 170 1.51 -4.70 -8.60
C LEU A 170 2.21 -5.55 -9.68
N GLU A 171 2.79 -6.69 -9.30
CA GLU A 171 3.37 -7.66 -10.25
C GLU A 171 2.36 -8.11 -11.33
N THR A 172 1.06 -8.09 -11.01
CA THR A 172 -0.01 -8.48 -11.92
C THR A 172 -1.26 -7.65 -11.64
N ASN A 173 -2.00 -7.25 -12.68
CA ASN A 173 -3.26 -6.54 -12.50
C ASN A 173 -4.33 -7.52 -11.96
N PRO A 174 -4.90 -7.31 -10.76
CA PRO A 174 -5.83 -8.25 -10.14
C PRO A 174 -7.20 -8.32 -10.86
N PHE A 175 -7.47 -7.43 -11.80
CA PHE A 175 -8.69 -7.39 -12.62
C PHE A 175 -8.49 -7.90 -14.05
N LYS A 176 -7.26 -8.22 -14.46
CA LYS A 176 -7.02 -8.95 -15.71
C LYS A 176 -7.01 -10.44 -15.39
N GLU A 177 -7.68 -11.25 -16.21
CA GLU A 177 -7.62 -12.71 -16.06
C GLU A 177 -6.16 -13.15 -16.04
N ALA A 178 -5.76 -13.90 -15.01
CA ALA A 178 -4.46 -14.53 -15.01
C ALA A 178 -4.41 -15.47 -16.21
N THR A 179 -3.48 -15.26 -17.13
CA THR A 179 -3.13 -16.29 -18.11
C THR A 179 -2.85 -17.55 -17.28
N PRO A 180 -3.57 -18.67 -17.50
CA PRO A 180 -3.37 -19.86 -16.71
C PRO A 180 -1.88 -20.20 -16.77
N LEU A 181 -1.24 -20.33 -15.60
CA LEU A 181 0.04 -21.00 -15.53
C LEU A 181 -0.17 -22.35 -16.21
N LYS A 182 0.46 -22.56 -17.36
CA LYS A 182 0.49 -23.87 -18.00
C LYS A 182 0.93 -24.84 -16.91
N LYS A 183 0.04 -25.75 -16.51
CA LYS A 183 0.41 -26.95 -15.78
C LYS A 183 1.42 -27.67 -16.67
N GLU A 184 2.70 -27.51 -16.40
CA GLU A 184 3.69 -28.46 -16.88
C GLU A 184 3.37 -29.79 -16.20
N GLY A 185 2.79 -30.70 -16.98
CA GLY A 185 2.59 -32.06 -16.57
C GLY A 185 3.94 -32.73 -16.35
N ARG A 186 4.07 -33.40 -15.20
CA ARG A 186 4.87 -34.59 -15.03
C ARG A 186 4.02 -35.61 -14.30
#